data_AF-A0A814KP02-F1
#
_entry.id   AF-A0A814KP02-F1
#
_cell.length_a   1.000
_cell.length_b   1.000
_cell.length_c   1.000
_cell.angle_alpha   90.00
_cell.angle_beta   90.00
_cell.angle_gamma   90.00
#
_symmetry.space_group_name_H-M   'P 1'
#
loop_
_entity.id
_entity.type
_entity.pdbx_description
1 polymer ?
#
loop_
_entity_poly.entity_id
_entity_poly.type
_entity_poly.pdbx_seq_one_letter_code
_entity_poly.pdbx_strand_id
1 'polypeptide(L)'
;MYFLRQQPRVKPFAPINISRNLRVLHNIMINVVIMSVAGAPSFVITICILAGQVTDETVIYCNLFTLFGVVLITVTSFFLTKNAKKSFVNLIQCLK
;
A
#
# COMPACT_ATOMS: atom_id res chain seq x y z
N MET A 1 53.90 14.26 -22.95
CA MET A 1 53.59 15.30 -21.95
C MET A 1 52.65 16.29 -22.61
N TYR A 2 51.43 16.58 -22.18
CA TYR A 2 50.62 16.23 -21.02
C TYR A 2 49.16 16.16 -21.46
N PHE A 3 48.41 15.20 -20.92
CA PHE A 3 46.97 15.03 -21.12
C PHE A 3 46.20 16.28 -20.68
N LEU A 4 45.39 16.85 -21.57
CA LEU A 4 44.30 17.73 -21.19
C LEU A 4 43.28 16.90 -20.40
N ARG A 5 43.31 17.06 -19.07
CA ARG A 5 42.34 16.51 -18.12
C ARG A 5 40.91 16.73 -18.63
N GLN A 6 40.20 15.64 -18.88
CA GLN A 6 38.74 15.63 -18.88
C GLN A 6 38.28 16.13 -17.50
N GLN A 7 37.71 17.33 -17.46
CA GLN A 7 36.97 17.78 -16.29
C GLN A 7 35.77 16.82 -16.11
N PRO A 8 35.63 16.12 -14.98
CA PRO A 8 34.44 15.37 -14.69
C PRO A 8 33.27 16.36 -14.60
N ARG A 9 32.37 16.36 -15.60
CA ARG A 9 31.08 17.05 -15.50
C ARG A 9 30.29 16.40 -14.37
N VAL A 10 30.44 16.96 -13.18
CA VAL A 10 29.51 16.76 -12.07
C VAL A 10 28.15 17.21 -12.60
N LYS A 11 27.29 16.23 -12.91
CA LYS A 11 25.89 16.49 -13.25
C LYS A 11 25.28 17.24 -12.06
N PRO A 12 24.58 18.36 -12.27
CA PRO A 12 23.87 19.02 -11.17
C PRO A 12 22.94 18.01 -10.50
N PHE A 13 22.85 18.11 -9.17
CA PHE A 13 21.92 17.35 -8.33
C PHE A 13 20.56 17.29 -9.02
N ALA A 14 20.13 16.07 -9.38
CA ALA A 14 18.83 15.86 -10.00
C ALA A 14 17.75 16.46 -9.07
N PRO A 15 16.85 17.33 -9.58
CA PRO A 15 15.77 17.86 -8.77
C PRO A 15 14.97 16.69 -8.21
N ILE A 16 14.99 16.53 -6.88
CA ILE A 16 14.21 15.50 -6.19
C ILE A 16 12.75 15.75 -6.59
N ASN A 17 12.14 14.77 -7.24
CA ASN A 17 10.77 14.83 -7.73
C ASN A 17 9.80 14.71 -6.55
N ILE A 18 9.75 15.75 -5.71
CA ILE A 18 9.06 15.82 -4.41
C ILE A 18 7.58 15.49 -4.55
N SER A 19 6.94 15.93 -5.64
CA SER A 19 5.52 15.73 -5.90
C SER A 19 5.13 14.25 -6.09
N ARG A 20 6.04 13.43 -6.63
CA ARG A 20 5.82 11.98 -6.79
C ARG A 20 6.01 11.25 -5.46
N ASN A 21 7.01 11.64 -4.68
CA ASN A 21 7.27 11.04 -3.36
C ASN A 21 6.15 11.37 -2.36
N LEU A 22 5.59 12.58 -2.38
CA LEU A 22 4.48 12.97 -1.52
C LEU A 22 3.21 12.15 -1.79
N ARG A 23 2.94 11.84 -3.07
CA ARG A 23 1.81 10.98 -3.47
C ARG A 23 1.99 9.54 -3.00
N VAL A 24 3.21 9.00 -3.14
CA VAL A 24 3.52 7.65 -2.65
C VAL A 24 3.39 7.59 -1.13
N LEU A 25 3.89 8.60 -0.41
CA LEU A 25 3.77 8.70 1.04
C LEU A 25 2.30 8.75 1.49
N HIS A 26 1.47 9.55 0.82
CA HIS A 26 0.03 9.62 1.10
C HIS A 26 -0.66 8.26 0.91
N ASN A 27 -0.33 7.52 -0.15
CA ASN A 27 -0.88 6.18 -0.38
C ASN A 27 -0.47 5.19 0.72
N ILE A 28 0.80 5.25 1.15
CA ILE A 28 1.31 4.42 2.26
C ILE A 28 0.54 4.76 3.54
N MET A 29 0.34 6.06 3.84
CA MET A 29 -0.42 6.48 5.01
C MET A 29 -1.86 5.95 4.99
N ILE A 30 -2.56 6.03 3.85
CA ILE A 30 -3.92 5.48 3.74
C ILE A 30 -3.92 3.97 4.01
N ASN A 31 -2.97 3.22 3.42
CA ASN A 31 -2.89 1.77 3.64
C ASN A 31 -2.62 1.42 5.12
N VAL A 32 -1.76 2.18 5.80
CA VAL A 32 -1.49 1.99 7.23
C VAL A 32 -2.77 2.22 8.05
N VAL A 33 -3.52 3.29 7.77
CA VAL A 33 -4.78 3.57 8.45
C VAL A 33 -5.79 2.43 8.24
N ILE A 34 -5.94 1.94 7.00
CA ILE A 34 -6.84 0.83 6.72
C ILE A 34 -6.41 -0.44 7.46
N MET A 35 -5.11 -0.76 7.49
CA MET A 35 -4.59 -1.91 8.25
C MET A 35 -4.86 -1.78 9.75
N SER A 36 -4.64 -0.60 10.33
CA SER A 36 -4.89 -0.38 11.76
C SER A 36 -6.37 -0.54 12.11
N VAL A 37 -7.26 0.06 11.31
CA VAL A 37 -8.71 -0.02 11.56
C VAL A 37 -9.22 -1.45 11.36
N ALA A 38 -8.83 -2.12 10.28
CA ALA A 38 -9.29 -3.48 9.98
C ALA A 38 -8.68 -4.54 10.91
N GLY A 39 -7.44 -4.35 11.36
CA GLY A 39 -6.73 -5.30 12.21
C GLY A 39 -7.09 -5.20 13.69
N ALA A 40 -7.45 -4.01 14.20
CA ALA A 40 -7.72 -3.80 15.62
C ALA A 40 -8.83 -4.73 16.18
N PRO A 41 -9.97 -4.95 15.50
CA PRO A 41 -11.00 -5.89 15.96
C PRO A 41 -10.50 -7.32 16.12
N SER A 42 -9.61 -7.77 15.24
CA SER A 42 -9.00 -9.11 15.34
C SER A 42 -8.13 -9.28 16.60
N PHE A 43 -7.42 -8.23 17.02
CA PHE A 43 -6.67 -8.26 18.28
C PHE A 43 -7.60 -8.27 19.49
N VAL A 44 -8.62 -7.41 19.48
CA VAL A 44 -9.60 -7.32 20.57
C VAL A 44 -10.32 -8.65 20.76
N ILE A 45 -10.79 -9.27 19.68
CA ILE A 45 -11.51 -10.54 19.79
C ILE A 45 -10.60 -11.67 20.27
N THR A 46 -9.32 -11.68 19.88
CA THR A 46 -8.35 -12.66 20.38
C THR A 46 -8.22 -12.58 21.91
N ILE A 47 -8.17 -11.37 22.47
CA ILE A 47 -8.14 -11.14 23.92
C ILE A 47 -9.45 -11.61 24.56
N CYS A 48 -10.60 -11.30 23.96
CA CYS A 48 -11.89 -11.73 24.47
C CYS A 48 -12.06 -13.27 24.43
N ILE A 49 -11.52 -13.96 23.41
CA ILE A 49 -11.51 -15.43 23.30
C ILE A 49 -10.71 -16.01 24.47
N LEU A 50 -9.51 -15.46 24.73
CA LEU A 50 -8.68 -15.88 25.86
C LEU A 50 -9.35 -15.64 27.22
N ALA A 51 -10.17 -14.59 27.32
CA ALA A 51 -10.97 -14.30 28.51
C ALA A 51 -12.26 -15.13 28.64
N GLY A 52 -12.60 -15.95 27.64
CA GLY A 52 -13.82 -16.76 27.62
C GLY A 52 -15.12 -15.94 27.44
N GLN A 53 -15.03 -14.72 26.91
CA GLN A 53 -16.16 -13.77 26.80
C GLN A 53 -16.62 -13.54 25.35
N VAL A 54 -16.60 -14.57 24.50
CA VAL A 54 -16.86 -14.43 23.06
C VAL A 54 -17.97 -15.35 22.58
N THR A 55 -18.83 -14.81 21.70
CA THR A 55 -19.84 -15.57 20.97
C THR A 55 -19.36 -15.86 19.55
N ASP A 56 -19.77 -16.99 18.97
CA ASP A 56 -19.36 -17.38 17.61
C ASP A 56 -19.69 -16.31 16.55
N GLU A 57 -20.81 -15.62 16.72
CA GLU A 57 -21.23 -14.53 15.83
C GLU A 57 -20.22 -13.37 15.80
N THR A 58 -19.69 -12.97 16.96
CA THR A 58 -18.71 -11.88 17.03
C THR A 58 -17.40 -12.24 16.33
N VAL A 59 -17.00 -13.52 16.34
CA VAL A 59 -15.83 -14.03 15.63
C VAL A 59 -16.03 -13.92 14.12
N ILE A 60 -17.21 -14.33 13.63
CA ILE A 60 -17.56 -14.24 12.22
C ILE A 60 -17.53 -12.77 11.75
N TYR A 61 -18.12 -11.84 12.50
CA TYR A 61 -18.11 -10.43 12.15
C TYR A 61 -16.70 -9.83 12.11
N CYS A 62 -15.83 -10.16 13.06
CA CYS A 62 -14.43 -9.68 13.06
C CYS A 62 -13.63 -10.22 11.87
N ASN A 63 -13.84 -11.49 11.51
CA ASN A 63 -13.18 -12.09 10.36
C ASN A 63 -13.65 -11.45 9.05
N LEU A 64 -14.96 -11.24 8.88
CA LEU A 64 -15.51 -10.54 7.71
C LEU A 64 -14.99 -9.10 7.61
N PHE A 65 -14.89 -8.40 8.73
CA PHE A 65 -14.35 -7.04 8.77
C PHE A 65 -12.87 -6.99 8.39
N THR A 66 -12.08 -7.97 8.83
CA THR A 66 -10.66 -8.09 8.47
C THR A 66 -10.50 -8.36 6.98
N LEU A 67 -11.30 -9.29 6.42
CA LEU A 67 -11.35 -9.58 4.98
C LEU A 67 -11.68 -8.31 4.18
N PHE A 68 -12.69 -7.55 4.62
CA PHE A 68 -13.07 -6.29 3.97
C PHE A 68 -11.92 -5.27 3.96
N GLY A 69 -11.16 -5.16 5.05
CA GLY A 69 -9.96 -4.32 5.12
C GLY A 69 -8.90 -4.72 4.10
N VAL A 70 -8.64 -6.02 3.92
CA VAL A 70 -7.68 -6.52 2.92
C VAL A 70 -8.13 -6.18 1.50
N VAL A 71 -9.43 -6.32 1.20
CA VAL A 71 -10.00 -5.91 -0.09
C VAL A 71 -9.84 -4.40 -0.30
N LEU A 72 -10.10 -3.58 0.72
CA LEU A 72 -9.93 -2.14 0.63
C LEU A 72 -8.46 -1.74 0.35
N ILE A 73 -7.49 -2.38 0.99
CA ILE A 73 -6.05 -2.11 0.77
C ILE A 73 -5.67 -2.43 -0.68
N THR A 74 -6.10 -3.59 -1.19
CA THR A 74 -5.79 -4.01 -2.56
C THR A 74 -6.44 -3.08 -3.59
N VAL A 75 -7.71 -2.73 -3.39
CA VAL A 75 -8.43 -1.75 -4.23
C VAL A 75 -7.73 -0.39 -4.21
N THR A 76 -7.45 0.14 -3.02
CA THR A 76 -6.81 1.46 -2.84
C THR A 76 -5.43 1.50 -3.50
N SER A 77 -4.63 0.44 -3.30
CA SER A 77 -3.30 0.32 -3.92
C SER A 77 -3.38 0.19 -5.44
N PHE A 78 -4.39 -0.50 -5.97
CA PHE A 78 -4.62 -0.65 -7.40
C PHE A 78 -5.00 0.68 -8.07
N PHE A 79 -5.93 1.44 -7.48
CA PHE A 79 -6.36 2.72 -8.04
C PHE A 79 -5.30 3.81 -7.94
N LEU A 80 -4.50 3.81 -6.88
CA LEU A 80 -3.48 4.85 -6.66
C LEU A 80 -2.18 4.59 -7.44
N THR A 81 -1.93 3.35 -7.88
CA THR A 81 -0.73 2.99 -8.64
C THR A 81 -1.01 3.05 -10.15
N LYS A 82 -0.64 4.18 -10.78
CA LYS A 82 -0.77 4.39 -12.24
C LYS A 82 -0.19 3.24 -13.08
N ASN A 83 0.90 2.63 -12.61
CA ASN A 83 1.54 1.50 -13.29
C ASN A 83 0.68 0.23 -13.25
N ALA A 84 0.05 -0.07 -12.11
CA ALA A 84 -0.83 -1.24 -11.97
C ALA A 84 -2.06 -1.10 -12.87
N LYS A 85 -2.67 0.09 -12.90
CA LYS A 85 -3.79 0.38 -13.82
C LYS A 85 -3.40 0.21 -15.29
N LYS A 86 -2.23 0.71 -15.70
CA LYS A 86 -1.74 0.56 -17.07
C LYS A 86 -1.47 -0.91 -17.43
N SER A 87 -0.86 -1.67 -16.53
CA SER A 87 -0.62 -3.11 -16.73
C SER A 87 -1.93 -3.88 -16.86
N PHE A 88 -2.93 -3.54 -16.06
CA PHE A 88 -4.25 -4.18 -16.10
C PHE A 88 -5.01 -3.88 -17.39
N VAL A 89 -5.00 -2.63 -17.86
CA VAL A 89 -5.60 -2.25 -19.15
C VAL A 89 -4.92 -2.99 -20.31
N ASN A 90 -3.60 -3.10 -20.30
CA ASN A 90 -2.86 -3.88 -21.29
C ASN A 90 -3.23 -5.37 -21.26
N LEU A 91 -3.41 -5.95 -20.07
CA LEU A 91 -3.84 -7.35 -19.91
C LEU A 91 -5.23 -7.58 -20.52
N ILE A 92 -6.19 -6.69 -20.24
CA ILE A 92 -7.55 -6.77 -20.83
C ILE A 92 -7.50 -6.66 -22.36
N GLN A 93 -6.66 -5.76 -22.89
CA GLN A 93 -6.49 -5.60 -24.34
C GLN A 93 -5.90 -6.84 -25.01
N CYS A 94 -5.04 -7.60 -24.33
CA CYS A 94 -4.52 -8.87 -24.83
C CYS A 94 -5.52 -10.04 -24.75
N LEU A 95 -6.51 -9.97 -23.85
CA LEU A 95 -7.52 -11.01 -23.65
C LEU A 95 -8.71 -10.90 -24.62
N LYS A 96 -8.87 -9.76 -25.29
CA LYS A 96 -9.93 -9.50 -26.27
C LYS A 96 -9.49 -9.92 -27.67
#